data_AF-A0A0C2TKX6-F1
#
_entry.id   AF-A0A0C2TKX6-F1
#
_cell.length_a   1.000
_cell.length_b   1.000
_cell.length_c   1.000
_cell.angle_alpha   90.00
_cell.angle_beta   90.00
_cell.angle_gamma   90.00
#
_symmetry.space_group_name_H-M   'P 1'
#
loop_
_entity.id
_entity.type
_entity.pdbx_description
1 polymer ?
#
loop_
_entity_poly.entity_id
_entity_poly.type
_entity_poly.pdbx_seq_one_letter_code
_entity_poly.pdbx_strand_id
1 'polypeptide(L)'
;MSMPVRNALAGNGTDLTYQHDINRCAMSSFPHAHQRFRPTALTTPGFVSIERSKENAMRAVLIKDGLGPADNLYIGEAPTPTPKPGEVLIKINAFGLNRMDILQREGRYPPPPGSSSLLGVEFSGIIVDLGPSVSGWKVDDEVLGLTGGGAYAEYIVC
;
A
#
# COMPACT_ATOMS: atom_id res chain seq x y z
N MET A 1 20.40 -30.50 -12.47
CA MET A 1 20.48 -29.09 -12.01
C MET A 1 19.08 -28.56 -11.93
N SER A 2 18.51 -28.51 -10.72
CA SER A 2 17.15 -28.03 -10.45
C SER A 2 17.23 -27.14 -9.22
N MET A 3 16.78 -25.89 -9.34
CA MET A 3 16.70 -24.96 -8.21
C MET A 3 15.49 -25.31 -7.33
N PRO A 4 15.58 -25.23 -6.00
CA PRO A 4 14.41 -25.44 -5.16
C PRO A 4 13.59 -24.14 -5.09
N VAL A 5 12.35 -24.20 -5.60
CA VAL A 5 11.28 -23.26 -5.26
C VAL A 5 10.88 -23.57 -3.82
N ARG A 6 11.19 -22.67 -2.87
CA ARG A 6 10.68 -22.79 -1.49
C ARG A 6 9.18 -22.49 -1.50
N ASN A 7 8.40 -23.56 -1.44
CA ASN A 7 6.95 -23.52 -1.27
C ASN A 7 6.66 -23.07 0.17
N ALA A 8 6.22 -21.82 0.34
CA ALA A 8 5.82 -21.29 1.64
C ALA A 8 4.36 -21.70 1.94
N LEU A 9 4.08 -22.99 2.09
CA LEU A 9 2.76 -23.48 2.52
C LEU A 9 2.90 -24.78 3.33
N ALA A 10 3.09 -24.66 4.64
CA ALA A 10 2.62 -25.60 5.66
C ALA A 10 2.98 -25.06 7.06
N GLY A 11 2.11 -24.25 7.64
CA GLY A 11 2.15 -23.88 9.05
C GLY A 11 0.78 -24.12 9.67
N ASN A 12 0.69 -25.10 10.57
CA ASN A 12 -0.53 -25.36 11.33
C ASN A 12 -0.84 -24.15 12.23
N GLY A 13 -2.09 -23.69 12.17
CA GLY A 13 -2.55 -22.48 12.86
C GLY A 13 -2.42 -22.57 14.38
N THR A 14 -1.86 -21.49 14.94
CA THR A 14 -2.16 -20.84 16.25
C THR A 14 -1.06 -19.86 16.69
N ASP A 15 0.03 -19.70 15.92
CA ASP A 15 1.13 -18.81 16.29
C ASP A 15 0.81 -17.33 16.00
N LEU A 16 0.88 -16.48 17.04
CA LEU A 16 0.65 -15.03 16.95
C LEU A 16 1.72 -14.32 16.09
N THR A 17 2.84 -14.97 15.82
CA THR A 17 3.87 -14.49 14.87
C THR A 17 3.37 -14.49 13.43
N TYR A 18 2.59 -15.51 13.03
CA TYR A 18 2.02 -15.63 11.68
C TYR A 18 1.04 -14.49 11.38
N GLN A 19 0.27 -14.07 12.38
CA GLN A 19 -0.63 -12.93 12.25
C GLN A 19 0.11 -11.60 12.09
N HIS A 20 1.31 -11.48 12.68
CA HIS A 20 2.14 -10.29 12.55
C HIS A 20 2.76 -10.18 11.14
N ASP A 21 3.12 -11.31 10.53
CA ASP A 21 3.68 -11.36 9.18
C ASP A 21 2.64 -11.07 8.08
N ILE A 22 1.37 -11.49 8.23
CA ILE A 22 0.31 -11.19 7.24
C ILE A 22 0.03 -9.69 7.14
N ASN A 23 0.16 -8.96 8.24
CA ASN A 23 -0.05 -7.50 8.26
C ASN A 23 1.13 -6.73 7.68
N ARG A 24 2.29 -7.37 7.47
CA ARG A 24 3.45 -6.71 6.92
C ARG A 24 3.40 -6.78 5.40
N CYS A 25 3.37 -5.63 4.76
CA CYS A 25 3.35 -5.58 3.32
C CYS A 25 4.70 -6.04 2.73
N ALA A 26 4.63 -6.82 1.67
CA ALA A 26 5.79 -7.40 0.99
C ALA A 26 5.97 -6.70 -0.36
N MET A 27 7.09 -6.01 -0.56
CA MET A 27 7.39 -5.23 -1.76
C MET A 27 8.56 -5.78 -2.56
N SER A 28 8.52 -5.60 -3.88
CA SER A 28 9.64 -5.77 -4.79
C SER A 28 9.83 -4.51 -5.63
N SER A 29 11.10 -4.17 -5.89
CA SER A 29 11.49 -3.12 -6.83
C SER A 29 11.72 -3.71 -8.22
N PHE A 30 11.45 -2.89 -9.24
CA PHE A 30 11.92 -3.19 -10.59
C PHE A 30 13.28 -2.51 -10.82
N PRO A 31 14.29 -3.23 -11.34
CA PRO A 31 15.53 -2.58 -11.76
C PRO A 31 15.20 -1.58 -12.87
N HIS A 32 15.59 -0.33 -12.67
CA HIS A 32 15.38 0.76 -13.63
C HIS A 32 15.87 0.36 -15.03
N ALA A 33 14.95 0.11 -15.96
CA ALA A 33 15.28 0.09 -17.38
C ALA A 33 15.49 1.54 -17.84
N HIS A 34 16.70 1.86 -18.28
CA HIS A 34 17.04 3.17 -18.81
C HIS A 34 16.13 3.57 -19.98
N GLN A 35 15.25 4.54 -19.76
CA GLN A 35 15.02 5.66 -20.69
C GLN A 35 14.10 6.70 -20.03
N ARG A 36 14.71 7.70 -19.37
CA ARG A 36 14.02 8.95 -19.03
C ARG A 36 14.65 10.08 -19.83
N PHE A 37 13.86 10.72 -20.68
CA PHE A 37 14.16 12.03 -21.27
C PHE A 37 14.34 13.01 -20.09
N ARG A 38 15.52 13.62 -19.95
CA ARG A 38 15.81 14.59 -18.89
C ARG A 38 15.40 15.99 -19.34
N PRO A 39 14.47 16.71 -18.67
CA PRO A 39 14.41 18.16 -18.79
C PRO A 39 15.52 18.77 -17.94
N THR A 40 16.23 19.73 -18.52
CA THR A 40 17.35 20.46 -17.92
C THR A 40 16.93 21.22 -16.65
N ALA A 41 17.81 21.21 -15.64
CA ALA A 41 17.61 21.87 -14.35
C ALA A 41 17.44 23.39 -14.46
N LEU A 42 16.49 23.94 -13.71
CA LEU A 42 16.43 25.36 -13.36
C LEU A 42 16.46 25.50 -11.83
N THR A 43 17.35 26.36 -11.37
CA THR A 43 17.76 26.66 -10.00
C THR A 43 16.65 27.30 -9.16
N THR A 44 16.54 26.89 -7.89
CA THR A 44 15.69 27.48 -6.84
C THR A 44 16.12 28.91 -6.48
N PRO A 45 15.20 29.77 -6.00
CA PRO A 45 15.06 29.87 -4.54
C PRO A 45 13.61 30.07 -4.06
N GLY A 46 13.30 29.52 -2.90
CA GLY A 46 12.07 29.81 -2.17
C GLY A 46 11.61 28.61 -1.37
N PHE A 47 12.09 28.49 -0.13
CA PHE A 47 11.46 27.63 0.86
C PHE A 47 10.11 28.26 1.21
N VAL A 48 9.08 27.95 0.42
CA VAL A 48 7.71 28.27 0.76
C VAL A 48 7.33 27.26 1.83
N SER A 49 7.23 27.73 3.07
CA SER A 49 6.50 27.02 4.12
C SER A 49 5.08 26.82 3.62
N ILE A 50 4.80 25.65 3.04
CA ILE A 50 3.43 25.25 2.71
C ILE A 50 2.73 25.15 4.06
N GLU A 51 1.88 26.14 4.36
CA GLU A 51 0.96 26.02 5.47
C GLU A 51 0.16 24.73 5.24
N ARG A 52 0.33 23.74 6.14
CA ARG A 52 -0.42 22.48 6.10
C ARG A 52 -1.89 22.77 6.34
N SER A 53 -2.58 23.22 5.30
CA SER A 53 -3.98 23.56 5.34
C SER A 53 -4.81 22.28 5.29
N LYS A 54 -5.45 21.94 6.42
CA LYS A 54 -6.45 20.87 6.62
C LYS A 54 -6.00 19.47 6.19
N GLU A 55 -5.57 18.67 7.18
CA GLU A 55 -5.61 17.20 7.21
C GLU A 55 -5.57 16.51 5.84
N ASN A 56 -4.36 16.16 5.38
CA ASN A 56 -4.09 15.46 4.11
C ASN A 56 -5.10 14.32 3.88
N ALA A 57 -6.19 14.57 3.16
CA ALA A 57 -7.16 13.56 2.76
C ALA A 57 -6.80 13.04 1.35
N MET A 58 -7.06 11.76 1.13
CA MET A 58 -6.87 11.07 -0.14
C MET A 58 -8.18 10.42 -0.57
N ARG A 59 -8.35 10.17 -1.87
CA ARG A 59 -9.48 9.37 -2.34
C ARG A 59 -9.24 7.90 -2.02
N ALA A 60 -10.31 7.22 -1.62
CA ALA A 60 -10.33 5.78 -1.41
C ALA A 60 -11.69 5.19 -1.79
N VAL A 61 -11.73 3.88 -2.05
CA VAL A 61 -12.98 3.14 -2.18
C VAL A 61 -13.46 2.75 -0.80
N LEU A 62 -14.63 3.26 -0.42
CA LEU A 62 -15.26 3.04 0.87
C LEU A 62 -16.52 2.18 0.71
N ILE A 63 -16.96 1.56 1.81
CA ILE A 63 -18.17 0.73 1.84
C ILE A 63 -19.21 1.44 2.73
N LYS A 64 -20.39 1.75 2.20
CA LYS A 64 -21.51 2.27 2.99
C LYS A 64 -21.85 1.27 4.09
N ASP A 65 -21.97 1.77 5.31
CA ASP A 65 -22.26 0.99 6.53
C ASP A 65 -21.23 -0.12 6.84
N GLY A 66 -20.04 -0.04 6.25
CA GLY A 66 -18.89 -0.90 6.53
C GLY A 66 -18.85 -2.23 5.77
N LEU A 67 -19.99 -2.85 5.47
CA LEU A 67 -20.09 -4.12 4.73
C LEU A 67 -21.27 -4.08 3.74
N GLY A 68 -21.24 -4.90 2.68
CA GLY A 68 -22.40 -5.01 1.79
C GLY A 68 -22.14 -5.54 0.38
N PRO A 69 -23.16 -5.47 -0.50
CA PRO A 69 -23.02 -5.77 -1.92
C PRO A 69 -22.15 -4.74 -2.66
N ALA A 70 -21.91 -4.96 -3.95
CA ALA A 70 -21.10 -4.05 -4.76
C ALA A 70 -21.65 -2.60 -4.79
N ASP A 71 -22.96 -2.43 -4.72
CA ASP A 71 -23.64 -1.13 -4.76
C ASP A 71 -23.36 -0.25 -3.52
N ASN A 72 -22.82 -0.84 -2.45
CA ASN A 72 -22.37 -0.12 -1.27
C ASN A 72 -20.98 0.52 -1.48
N LEU A 73 -20.24 0.15 -2.52
CA LEU A 73 -18.94 0.76 -2.83
C LEU A 73 -19.13 2.16 -3.38
N TYR A 74 -18.34 3.10 -2.88
CA TYR A 74 -18.29 4.47 -3.39
C TYR A 74 -16.89 5.06 -3.25
N ILE A 75 -16.56 6.05 -4.08
CA ILE A 75 -15.34 6.82 -3.92
C ILE A 75 -15.62 7.92 -2.89
N GLY A 76 -14.84 7.93 -1.82
CA GLY A 76 -14.90 8.94 -0.76
C GLY A 76 -13.52 9.42 -0.36
N GLU A 77 -13.44 10.15 0.74
CA GLU A 77 -12.19 10.66 1.31
C GLU A 77 -11.79 9.85 2.55
N ALA A 78 -10.50 9.57 2.67
CA ALA A 78 -9.87 8.95 3.82
C ALA A 78 -8.60 9.72 4.19
N PRO A 79 -8.15 9.69 5.46
CA PRO A 79 -6.88 10.30 5.84
C PRO A 79 -5.71 9.67 5.07
N THR A 80 -4.83 10.49 4.52
CA THR A 80 -3.57 10.02 3.94
C THR A 80 -2.68 9.51 5.07
N PRO A 81 -2.20 8.27 5.01
CA PRO A 81 -1.35 7.73 6.06
C PRO A 81 0.01 8.44 6.08
N THR A 82 0.62 8.50 7.26
CA THR A 82 1.99 9.00 7.45
C THR A 82 2.89 7.80 7.75
N PRO A 83 4.02 7.62 7.04
CA PRO A 83 4.89 6.47 7.25
C PRO A 83 5.55 6.52 8.64
N LYS A 84 5.49 5.40 9.37
CA LYS A 84 6.16 5.21 10.66
C LYS A 84 7.58 4.69 10.48
N PRO A 85 8.38 4.54 11.55
CA PRO A 85 9.70 3.97 11.42
C PRO A 85 9.69 2.58 10.75
N GLY A 86 10.48 2.43 9.68
CA GLY A 86 10.53 1.22 8.87
C GLY A 86 9.49 1.10 7.76
N GLU A 87 8.56 2.06 7.64
CA GLU A 87 7.54 2.11 6.57
C GLU A 87 7.90 3.18 5.53
N VAL A 88 7.44 3.02 4.30
CA VAL A 88 7.45 4.00 3.22
C VAL A 88 6.01 4.37 2.84
N LEU A 89 5.84 5.56 2.30
CA LEU A 89 4.58 5.99 1.71
C LEU A 89 4.66 5.77 0.20
N ILE A 90 3.70 5.04 -0.35
CA ILE A 90 3.58 4.77 -1.77
C ILE A 90 2.37 5.52 -2.33
N LYS A 91 2.56 6.22 -3.45
CA LYS A 91 1.47 6.68 -4.30
C LYS A 91 1.08 5.56 -5.25
N ILE A 92 -0.16 5.09 -5.15
CA ILE A 92 -0.66 3.97 -5.94
C ILE A 92 -0.95 4.42 -7.37
N ASN A 93 -0.41 3.70 -8.34
CA ASN A 93 -0.67 3.88 -9.77
C ASN A 93 -1.74 2.89 -10.26
N ALA A 94 -1.69 1.65 -9.77
CA ALA A 94 -2.67 0.62 -10.05
C ALA A 94 -2.83 -0.31 -8.84
N PHE A 95 -3.99 -0.93 -8.72
CA PHE A 95 -4.25 -2.01 -7.78
C PHE A 95 -5.02 -3.11 -8.50
N GLY A 96 -4.89 -4.33 -8.01
CA GLY A 96 -5.60 -5.48 -8.57
C GLY A 96 -6.89 -5.78 -7.81
N LEU A 97 -7.84 -6.39 -8.52
CA LEU A 97 -9.11 -6.86 -7.95
C LEU A 97 -8.99 -8.37 -7.70
N ASN A 98 -9.24 -8.79 -6.47
CA ASN A 98 -9.15 -10.17 -6.06
C ASN A 98 -10.49 -10.73 -5.60
N ARG A 99 -10.66 -12.05 -5.71
CA ARG A 99 -11.86 -12.74 -5.22
C ARG A 99 -12.05 -12.55 -3.71
N MET A 100 -10.95 -12.42 -2.98
CA MET A 100 -10.94 -12.19 -1.53
C MET A 100 -11.60 -10.86 -1.16
N ASP A 101 -11.42 -9.80 -1.95
CA ASP A 101 -12.00 -8.47 -1.67
C ASP A 101 -13.53 -8.53 -1.62
N ILE A 102 -14.14 -9.35 -2.48
CA ILE A 102 -15.59 -9.60 -2.50
C ILE A 102 -16.02 -10.26 -1.18
N LEU A 103 -15.28 -11.28 -0.74
CA LEU A 103 -15.60 -12.00 0.50
C LEU A 103 -15.38 -11.12 1.75
N GLN A 104 -14.35 -10.27 1.74
CA GLN A 104 -14.10 -9.27 2.79
C GLN A 104 -15.25 -8.26 2.87
N ARG A 105 -15.61 -7.65 1.73
CA ARG A 105 -16.72 -6.67 1.65
C ARG A 105 -18.06 -7.26 2.13
N GLU A 106 -18.32 -8.53 1.83
CA GLU A 106 -19.52 -9.25 2.27
C GLU A 106 -19.45 -9.76 3.73
N GLY A 107 -18.35 -9.50 4.44
CA GLY A 107 -18.15 -9.92 5.84
C GLY A 107 -17.87 -11.42 6.02
N ARG A 108 -17.63 -12.15 4.92
CA ARG A 108 -17.42 -13.60 4.89
C ARG A 108 -15.96 -14.00 5.05
N TYR A 109 -15.05 -13.03 4.99
CA TYR A 109 -13.63 -13.22 5.16
C TYR A 109 -13.07 -12.03 5.95
N PRO A 110 -13.20 -11.98 7.29
CA PRO A 110 -12.74 -10.84 8.06
C PRO A 110 -11.21 -10.71 7.98
N PRO A 111 -10.67 -9.48 7.78
CA PRO A 111 -9.24 -9.27 7.75
C PRO A 111 -8.63 -9.53 9.14
N PRO A 112 -7.33 -9.88 9.20
CA PRO A 112 -6.65 -10.10 10.47
C PRO A 112 -6.61 -8.81 11.33
N PRO A 113 -6.59 -8.90 12.67
CA PRO A 113 -6.53 -7.72 13.51
C PRO A 113 -5.31 -6.85 13.19
N GLY A 114 -5.53 -5.54 13.09
CA GLY A 114 -4.47 -4.57 12.75
C GLY A 114 -4.31 -4.28 11.27
N SER A 115 -5.00 -5.02 10.38
CA SER A 115 -5.10 -4.67 8.97
C SER A 115 -5.88 -3.38 8.75
N SER A 116 -5.64 -2.76 7.59
CA SER A 116 -6.42 -1.61 7.13
C SER A 116 -7.90 -1.96 7.02
N SER A 117 -8.77 -1.02 7.35
CA SER A 117 -10.21 -1.13 7.11
C SER A 117 -10.59 -0.93 5.64
N LEU A 118 -9.67 -0.38 4.84
CA LEU A 118 -9.83 -0.21 3.41
C LEU A 118 -9.52 -1.53 2.67
N LEU A 119 -10.27 -1.81 1.62
CA LEU A 119 -10.09 -3.01 0.79
C LEU A 119 -8.78 -2.95 -0.05
N GLY A 120 -8.45 -4.08 -0.66
CA GLY A 120 -7.39 -4.21 -1.65
C GLY A 120 -6.11 -4.79 -1.05
N VAL A 121 -5.65 -5.88 -1.64
CA VAL A 121 -4.53 -6.70 -1.16
C VAL A 121 -3.27 -6.61 -2.02
N GLU A 122 -3.32 -5.88 -3.13
CA GLU A 122 -2.17 -5.71 -4.03
C GLU A 122 -2.16 -4.35 -4.71
N PHE A 123 -0.96 -3.80 -4.95
CA PHE A 123 -0.77 -2.51 -5.61
C PHE A 123 0.54 -2.46 -6.40
N SER A 124 0.61 -1.54 -7.36
CA SER A 124 1.85 -1.02 -7.91
C SER A 124 1.85 0.50 -7.82
N GLY A 125 3.03 1.08 -7.61
CA GLY A 125 3.14 2.51 -7.37
C GLY A 125 4.57 3.01 -7.26
N ILE A 126 4.70 4.23 -6.76
CA ILE A 126 5.97 4.93 -6.58
C ILE A 126 6.12 5.36 -5.13
N ILE A 127 7.29 5.13 -4.54
CA ILE A 127 7.62 5.63 -3.21
C ILE A 127 7.70 7.15 -3.25
N VAL A 128 6.92 7.83 -2.39
CA VAL A 128 6.84 9.29 -2.31
C VAL A 128 7.34 9.87 -0.99
N ASP A 129 7.44 9.05 0.07
CA ASP A 129 8.02 9.45 1.35
C ASP A 129 8.58 8.23 2.10
N LEU A 130 9.50 8.46 3.03
CA LEU A 130 10.14 7.41 3.83
C LEU A 130 9.99 7.72 5.31
N GLY A 131 9.57 6.73 6.08
CA GLY A 131 9.61 6.79 7.53
C GLY A 131 11.05 6.71 8.07
N PRO A 132 11.25 7.05 9.35
CA PRO A 132 12.56 6.92 9.99
C PRO A 132 13.11 5.49 9.89
N SER A 133 14.43 5.33 9.86
CA SER A 133 15.08 4.01 9.89
C SER A 133 14.76 3.06 8.71
N VAL A 134 14.16 3.56 7.62
CA VAL A 134 14.08 2.80 6.37
C VAL A 134 15.46 2.72 5.72
N SER A 135 15.83 1.53 5.26
CA SER A 135 17.03 1.29 4.47
C SER A 135 16.72 0.40 3.26
N GLY A 136 17.48 0.52 2.18
CA GLY A 136 17.30 -0.26 0.96
C GLY A 136 16.27 0.28 -0.04
N TRP A 137 15.51 1.32 0.34
CA TRP A 137 14.51 1.99 -0.49
C TRP A 137 14.80 3.48 -0.63
N LYS A 138 14.37 4.08 -1.73
CA LYS A 138 14.41 5.54 -1.94
C LYS A 138 13.11 6.05 -2.56
N VAL A 139 12.85 7.34 -2.36
CA VAL A 139 11.83 8.06 -3.15
C VAL A 139 12.10 7.88 -4.63
N ASP A 140 11.03 7.83 -5.43
CA ASP A 140 11.00 7.52 -6.86
C ASP A 140 11.28 6.06 -7.25
N ASP A 141 11.44 5.14 -6.28
CA ASP A 141 11.43 3.71 -6.58
C ASP A 141 10.03 3.25 -7.01
N GLU A 142 10.00 2.51 -8.12
CA GLU A 142 8.81 1.83 -8.62
C GLU A 142 8.68 0.47 -7.95
N VAL A 143 7.51 0.21 -7.35
CA VAL A 143 7.27 -0.96 -6.51
C VAL A 143 6.00 -1.70 -6.90
N LEU A 144 6.01 -3.01 -6.68
CA LEU A 144 4.83 -3.88 -6.59
C LEU A 144 4.76 -4.43 -5.18
N GLY A 145 3.57 -4.40 -4.56
CA GLY A 145 3.39 -4.83 -3.18
C GLY A 145 2.15 -5.70 -2.96
N LEU A 146 2.25 -6.61 -2.00
CA LEU A 146 1.12 -7.33 -1.39
C LEU A 146 0.91 -6.82 0.03
N THR A 147 -0.34 -6.58 0.41
CA THR A 147 -0.73 -6.01 1.71
C THR A 147 -1.95 -6.74 2.29
N GLY A 148 -2.15 -6.67 3.61
CA GLY A 148 -3.35 -7.17 4.28
C GLY A 148 -4.62 -6.33 4.02
N GLY A 149 -4.47 -5.14 3.43
CA GLY A 149 -5.55 -4.21 3.07
C GLY A 149 -5.00 -2.83 2.71
N GLY A 150 -5.86 -1.96 2.17
CA GLY A 150 -5.55 -0.55 1.93
C GLY A 150 -5.15 -0.17 0.51
N ALA A 151 -5.06 -1.12 -0.42
CA ALA A 151 -4.67 -0.81 -1.79
C ALA A 151 -5.73 -0.06 -2.61
N TYR A 152 -7.01 -0.07 -2.18
CA TYR A 152 -8.07 0.71 -2.84
C TYR A 152 -8.07 2.19 -2.42
N ALA A 153 -6.92 2.83 -2.52
CA ALA A 153 -6.69 4.21 -2.13
C ALA A 153 -5.64 4.86 -3.05
N GLU A 154 -5.46 6.17 -2.94
CA GLU A 154 -4.40 6.86 -3.67
C GLU A 154 -3.01 6.68 -3.02
N TYR A 155 -2.97 6.46 -1.70
CA TYR A 155 -1.73 6.24 -0.96
C TYR A 155 -1.87 5.08 0.02
N ILE A 156 -0.74 4.40 0.25
CA ILE A 156 -0.63 3.31 1.23
C ILE A 156 0.72 3.40 1.94
N VAL A 157 0.75 3.01 3.21
CA VAL A 157 2.00 2.76 3.94
C VAL A 157 2.34 1.28 3.94
N CYS A 158 3.61 1.01 3.69
CA CYS A 158 4.24 -0.29 3.69
C CYS A 158 5.69 -0.06 4.08
#